data_AF-A0AAU5BE27-F1
#
_entry.id   AF-A0AAU5BE27-F1
#
_cell.length_a   1.000
_cell.length_b   1.000
_cell.length_c   1.000
_cell.angle_alpha   90.00
_cell.angle_beta   90.00
_cell.angle_gamma   90.00
#
_symmetry.space_group_name_H-M   'P 1'
#
loop_
_entity.id
_entity.type
_entity.pdbx_description
1 polymer ?
#
loop_
_entity_poly.entity_id
_entity_poly.type
_entity_poly.pdbx_seq_one_letter_code
_entity_poly.pdbx_strand_id
1 'polypeptide(L)'
;MGQTYGAKRMTERTTYLDSGPSDRHARKIKVRASRWYATVELDRDEYVYVANSRGHDAALPAAFTEAVDRLRDAAIDRIWYDGYPRGFSYGTGPSSVILFVQFRHVDDAIAALRAAELDHDYGGLHALADRLALPVDDWLAPGERELVRGVDFDTQPGDFLKFLRGKAKTRGLRLNGRATAGSVWVRPVLPPIQRLIRETHPEQYPGWVDRWTGYAEPEDAPLRPWVGGRDQDLSYGSKPVQFQEAQMPSGGACPCGMRLGEPWDRGKEHTSHHASWAFGVPVPKNLEWWSDCAVVTTQASIAWRRLAYRMARIPRQEGHYDFSSWSHVDEPEVSSDNMRAYLLKANGYVIGYLAAHDTSDHRSCDLIDGSRYGDEDDTQRPRIILIWVADAYRRQGVGAKLVQVLASDSGCQVADVSWSTPISDAGRHLARGLSPNGIWVS
;
A
#
# COMPACT_ATOMS: atom_id res chain seq x y z
N MET A 1 18.17 27.78 9.20
CA MET A 1 19.64 27.84 9.08
C MET A 1 20.14 26.43 8.79
N GLY A 2 20.49 26.15 7.53
CA GLY A 2 20.97 24.83 7.10
C GLY A 2 22.46 24.70 7.36
N GLN A 3 22.85 23.81 8.28
CA GLN A 3 24.23 23.33 8.37
C GLN A 3 24.47 22.37 7.21
N THR A 4 25.10 22.89 6.16
CA THR A 4 25.84 22.09 5.19
C THR A 4 27.00 21.42 5.92
N TYR A 5 26.76 20.20 6.42
CA TYR A 5 27.84 19.33 6.85
C TYR A 5 28.78 19.13 5.66
N GLY A 6 30.00 19.64 5.80
CA GLY A 6 31.07 19.46 4.84
C GLY A 6 31.33 17.97 4.65
N ALA A 7 30.79 17.40 3.57
CA ALA A 7 31.28 16.16 3.01
C ALA A 7 32.70 16.43 2.50
N LYS A 8 33.70 16.30 3.38
CA LYS A 8 35.06 15.97 2.99
C LYS A 8 34.90 14.81 1.99
N ARG A 9 35.29 15.00 0.72
CA ARG A 9 35.19 13.97 -0.33
C ARG A 9 35.83 12.69 0.21
N MET A 10 35.00 11.77 0.69
CA MET A 10 35.45 10.51 1.22
C MET A 10 35.70 9.61 0.01
N THR A 11 36.95 9.57 -0.43
CA THR A 11 37.43 8.66 -1.47
C THR A 11 37.45 7.24 -0.94
N GLU A 12 37.28 6.25 -1.82
CA GLU A 12 37.44 4.84 -1.45
C GLU A 12 38.81 4.64 -0.75
N ARG A 13 38.79 3.90 0.36
CA ARG A 13 39.98 3.65 1.18
C ARG A 13 40.11 2.16 1.44
N THR A 14 41.33 1.65 1.30
CA THR A 14 41.67 0.27 1.67
C THR A 14 42.72 0.30 2.77
N THR A 15 42.47 -0.45 3.85
CA THR A 15 43.40 -0.64 4.96
C THR A 15 43.78 -2.11 5.04
N TYR A 16 45.06 -2.44 4.88
CA TYR A 16 45.56 -3.81 4.99
C TYR A 16 45.78 -4.16 6.47
N LEU A 17 45.36 -5.35 6.88
CA LEU A 17 45.49 -5.82 8.26
C LEU A 17 46.78 -6.61 8.50
N ASP A 18 47.23 -7.34 7.48
CA ASP A 18 48.47 -8.13 7.54
C ASP A 18 49.68 -7.33 7.02
N SER A 19 50.88 -7.75 7.42
CA SER A 19 52.16 -7.07 7.22
C SER A 19 52.64 -7.05 5.77
N GLY A 20 51.95 -6.32 4.89
CA GLY A 20 52.41 -6.03 3.54
C GLY A 20 51.30 -5.58 2.58
N PRO A 21 51.29 -4.32 2.09
CA PRO A 21 50.31 -3.85 1.09
C PRO A 21 50.36 -4.63 -0.24
N SER A 22 51.47 -5.33 -0.47
CA SER A 22 51.77 -6.13 -1.66
C SER A 22 51.39 -7.61 -1.51
N ASP A 23 50.97 -8.08 -0.34
CA ASP A 23 50.45 -9.44 -0.19
C ASP A 23 49.00 -9.50 -0.64
N ARG A 24 48.76 -10.18 -1.77
CA ARG A 24 47.40 -10.38 -2.31
C ARG A 24 46.51 -11.19 -1.37
N HIS A 25 47.10 -11.95 -0.44
CA HIS A 25 46.42 -12.79 0.54
C HIS A 25 46.09 -12.06 1.84
N ALA A 26 46.52 -10.79 1.98
CA ALA A 26 46.26 -10.00 3.16
C ALA A 26 44.76 -9.71 3.31
N ARG A 27 44.28 -9.88 4.54
CA ARG A 27 42.96 -9.40 4.95
C ARG A 27 42.96 -7.88 4.86
N LYS A 28 41.87 -7.32 4.36
CA LYS A 28 41.77 -5.87 4.12
C LYS A 28 40.40 -5.34 4.46
N ILE A 29 40.37 -4.13 5.01
CA ILE A 29 39.14 -3.38 5.24
C ILE A 29 39.01 -2.35 4.12
N LYS A 30 37.99 -2.51 3.28
CA LYS A 30 37.61 -1.55 2.24
C LYS A 30 36.49 -0.66 2.73
N VAL A 31 36.57 0.61 2.37
CA VAL A 31 35.53 1.59 2.69
C VAL A 31 35.06 2.24 1.41
N ARG A 32 33.76 2.16 1.16
CA ARG A 32 33.10 2.80 0.01
C ARG A 32 32.02 3.75 0.48
N ALA A 33 32.09 5.00 0.02
CA ALA A 33 31.04 5.98 0.29
C ALA A 33 29.84 5.74 -0.62
N SER A 34 28.64 5.64 -0.03
CA SER A 34 27.36 5.72 -0.74
C SER A 34 26.76 7.12 -0.55
N ARG A 35 25.53 7.36 -1.01
CA ARG A 35 24.87 8.67 -0.82
C ARG A 35 24.50 8.99 0.63
N TRP A 36 24.14 7.98 1.43
CA TRP A 36 23.57 8.14 2.78
C TRP A 36 24.44 7.56 3.90
N TYR A 37 25.34 6.64 3.57
CA TYR A 37 26.15 5.89 4.52
C TYR A 37 27.47 5.47 3.83
N ALA A 38 28.37 4.89 4.60
CA ALA A 38 29.55 4.21 4.09
C ALA A 38 29.42 2.69 4.31
N THR A 39 29.87 1.93 3.32
CA THR A 39 30.04 0.49 3.43
C THR A 39 31.45 0.21 3.91
N VAL A 40 31.59 -0.47 5.05
CA VAL A 40 32.86 -0.96 5.59
C VAL A 40 32.87 -2.47 5.43
N GLU A 41 33.75 -2.96 4.57
CA GLU A 41 33.85 -4.37 4.19
C GLU A 41 35.19 -4.92 4.69
N LEU A 42 35.16 -5.90 5.58
CA LEU A 42 36.31 -6.76 5.85
C LEU A 42 36.31 -7.87 4.80
N ASP A 43 37.25 -7.76 3.86
CA ASP A 43 37.49 -8.73 2.80
C ASP A 43 38.54 -9.75 3.27
N ARG A 44 38.11 -11.01 3.34
CA ARG A 44 38.88 -12.19 3.75
C ARG A 44 38.94 -13.23 2.63
N ASP A 45 38.50 -12.93 1.41
CA ASP A 45 38.21 -13.95 0.40
C ASP A 45 39.45 -14.79 0.03
N GLU A 46 40.55 -14.12 -0.29
CA GLU A 46 41.84 -14.75 -0.59
C GLU A 46 42.44 -15.46 0.64
N TYR A 47 42.25 -14.90 1.84
CA TYR A 47 42.68 -15.52 3.09
C TYR A 47 41.95 -16.85 3.35
N VAL A 48 40.61 -16.84 3.23
CA VAL A 48 39.75 -18.01 3.42
C VAL A 48 40.09 -19.09 2.40
N TYR A 49 40.28 -18.70 1.14
CA TYR A 49 40.69 -19.64 0.09
C TYR A 49 42.02 -20.34 0.45
N VAL A 50 43.05 -19.58 0.82
CA VAL A 50 44.36 -20.14 1.19
C VAL A 50 44.29 -20.99 2.46
N ALA A 51 43.60 -20.52 3.50
CA ALA A 51 43.46 -21.25 4.76
C ALA A 51 42.78 -22.61 4.53
N ASN A 52 41.67 -22.63 3.78
CA ASN A 52 40.98 -23.85 3.40
C ASN A 52 41.86 -24.79 2.56
N SER A 53 42.64 -24.24 1.61
CA SER A 53 43.56 -25.05 0.78
C SER A 53 44.67 -25.73 1.60
N ARG A 54 44.98 -25.18 2.78
CA ARG A 54 45.96 -25.73 3.74
C ARG A 54 45.30 -26.60 4.82
N GLY A 55 43.99 -26.83 4.75
CA GLY A 55 43.25 -27.61 5.73
C GLY A 55 43.01 -26.90 7.06
N HIS A 56 43.18 -25.57 7.12
CA HIS A 56 42.80 -24.77 8.29
C HIS A 56 41.34 -24.34 8.21
N ASP A 57 40.67 -24.30 9.35
CA ASP A 57 39.31 -23.75 9.44
C ASP A 57 39.36 -22.21 9.39
N ALA A 58 38.78 -21.64 8.34
CA ALA A 58 38.69 -20.20 8.13
C ALA A 58 37.34 -19.60 8.55
N ALA A 59 36.48 -20.39 9.21
CA ALA A 59 35.20 -19.95 9.72
C ALA A 59 35.36 -18.77 10.69
N LEU A 60 34.34 -17.90 10.71
CA LEU A 60 34.27 -16.83 11.70
C LEU A 60 33.79 -17.41 13.03
N PRO A 61 34.43 -17.07 14.16
CA PRO A 61 33.92 -17.45 15.47
C PRO A 61 32.46 -17.01 15.66
N ALA A 62 31.66 -17.82 16.37
CA ALA A 62 30.25 -17.50 16.60
C ALA A 62 30.06 -16.14 17.30
N ALA A 63 30.89 -15.84 18.29
CA ALA A 63 30.88 -14.57 19.02
C ALA A 63 31.23 -13.36 18.12
N PHE A 64 32.13 -13.54 17.14
CA PHE A 64 32.41 -12.50 16.14
C PHE A 64 31.17 -12.24 15.28
N THR A 65 30.53 -13.31 14.76
CA THR A 65 29.34 -13.21 13.93
C THR A 65 28.20 -12.53 14.69
N GLU A 66 27.97 -12.91 15.94
CA GLU A 66 26.95 -12.27 16.81
C GLU A 66 27.23 -10.78 17.04
N ALA A 67 28.47 -10.40 17.34
CA ALA A 67 28.84 -9.01 17.55
C ALA A 67 28.66 -8.16 16.26
N VAL A 68 29.03 -8.73 15.12
CA VAL A 68 28.85 -8.11 13.80
C VAL A 68 27.38 -7.97 13.45
N ASP A 69 26.56 -9.02 13.65
CA ASP A 69 25.13 -8.99 13.34
C ASP A 69 24.42 -7.95 14.20
N ARG A 70 24.73 -7.91 15.50
CA ARG A 70 24.21 -6.89 16.43
C ARG A 70 24.57 -5.47 15.99
N LEU A 71 25.82 -5.21 15.63
CA LEU A 71 26.25 -3.91 15.13
C LEU A 71 25.59 -3.56 13.79
N ARG A 72 25.52 -4.53 12.88
CA ARG A 72 24.92 -4.34 11.56
C ARG A 72 23.45 -3.96 11.67
N ASP A 73 22.69 -4.67 12.50
CA ASP A 73 21.27 -4.38 12.73
C ASP A 73 21.07 -2.99 13.34
N ALA A 74 21.85 -2.64 14.37
CA ALA A 74 21.78 -1.30 14.98
C ALA A 74 22.12 -0.18 13.98
N ALA A 75 23.13 -0.39 13.13
CA ALA A 75 23.55 0.61 12.16
C ALA A 75 22.56 0.76 11.00
N ILE A 76 22.01 -0.35 10.49
CA ILE A 76 20.93 -0.37 9.50
C ILE A 76 19.70 0.38 10.05
N ASP A 77 19.33 0.10 11.30
CA ASP A 77 18.20 0.76 11.95
C ASP A 77 18.40 2.25 12.07
N ARG A 78 19.61 2.68 12.45
CA ARG A 78 19.94 4.10 12.52
C ARG A 78 19.85 4.79 11.15
N ILE A 79 20.37 4.16 10.10
CA ILE A 79 20.30 4.70 8.73
C ILE A 79 18.84 4.77 8.24
N TRP A 80 18.03 3.77 8.56
CA TRP A 80 16.61 3.76 8.18
C TRP A 80 15.81 4.82 8.95
N TYR A 81 16.09 4.95 10.25
CA TYR A 81 15.52 5.98 11.11
C TYR A 81 15.79 7.38 10.57
N ASP A 82 17.00 7.65 10.07
CA ASP A 82 17.38 8.92 9.44
C ASP A 82 16.73 9.17 8.06
N GLY A 83 15.93 8.22 7.56
CA GLY A 83 15.05 8.41 6.40
C GLY A 83 15.48 7.67 5.13
N TYR A 84 16.48 6.77 5.17
CA TYR A 84 16.85 5.97 4.00
C TYR A 84 15.89 4.78 3.79
N PRO A 85 15.07 4.74 2.73
CA PRO A 85 13.96 3.78 2.65
C PRO A 85 14.30 2.48 1.92
N ARG A 86 15.54 2.28 1.46
CA ARG A 86 15.91 1.11 0.65
C ARG A 86 16.48 -0.01 1.50
N GLY A 87 16.43 -1.23 0.97
CA GLY A 87 17.01 -2.41 1.61
C GLY A 87 18.54 -2.42 1.54
N PHE A 88 19.12 -3.28 2.38
CA PHE A 88 20.55 -3.57 2.44
C PHE A 88 20.77 -5.02 2.01
N SER A 89 21.87 -5.30 1.33
CA SER A 89 22.24 -6.65 0.90
C SER A 89 23.66 -6.96 1.34
N TYR A 90 23.83 -8.09 2.03
CA TYR A 90 25.12 -8.57 2.51
C TYR A 90 25.11 -10.10 2.52
N GLY A 91 26.31 -10.70 2.39
CA GLY A 91 26.49 -12.13 2.59
C GLY A 91 26.80 -12.47 4.04
N THR A 92 26.54 -13.72 4.43
CA THR A 92 26.86 -14.28 5.76
C THR A 92 28.04 -15.26 5.72
N GLY A 93 28.82 -15.26 4.63
CA GLY A 93 29.94 -16.17 4.44
C GLY A 93 31.23 -15.71 5.12
N PRO A 94 32.18 -16.62 5.37
CA PRO A 94 33.45 -16.29 6.02
C PRO A 94 34.36 -15.39 5.17
N SER A 95 34.17 -15.35 3.85
CA SER A 95 34.98 -14.58 2.90
C SER A 95 34.82 -13.06 3.02
N SER A 96 33.69 -12.57 3.53
CA SER A 96 33.47 -11.13 3.60
C SER A 96 32.47 -10.75 4.68
N VAL A 97 32.78 -9.69 5.41
CA VAL A 97 31.90 -9.11 6.42
C VAL A 97 31.59 -7.67 6.04
N ILE A 98 30.31 -7.36 5.87
CA ILE A 98 29.86 -6.05 5.41
C ILE A 98 29.10 -5.35 6.54
N LEU A 99 29.52 -4.13 6.87
CA LEU A 99 28.82 -3.20 7.76
C LEU A 99 28.38 -1.95 6.98
N PHE A 100 27.19 -1.44 7.29
CA PHE A 100 26.67 -0.19 6.77
C PHE A 100 26.62 0.82 7.91
N VAL A 101 27.44 1.86 7.87
CA VAL A 101 27.57 2.81 8.98
C VAL A 101 27.43 4.25 8.50
N GLN A 102 26.89 5.12 9.35
CA GLN A 102 26.90 6.57 9.08
C GLN A 102 28.35 7.06 8.97
N PHE A 103 28.60 8.07 8.14
CA PHE A 103 29.96 8.58 7.87
C PHE A 103 30.77 8.92 9.14
N ARG A 104 30.11 9.45 10.17
CA ARG A 104 30.73 9.81 11.46
C ARG A 104 31.25 8.61 12.27
N HIS A 105 30.87 7.39 11.92
CA HIS A 105 31.24 6.15 12.63
C HIS A 105 32.15 5.24 11.80
N VAL A 106 32.64 5.71 10.65
CA VAL A 106 33.48 4.91 9.75
C VAL A 106 34.78 4.49 10.44
N ASP A 107 35.51 5.45 11.03
CA ASP A 107 36.81 5.13 11.66
C ASP A 107 36.63 4.21 12.88
N ASP A 108 35.57 4.43 13.68
CA ASP A 108 35.21 3.54 14.79
C ASP A 108 34.93 2.11 14.30
N ALA A 109 34.19 1.95 13.21
CA ALA A 109 33.86 0.65 12.63
C ALA A 109 35.11 -0.06 12.07
N ILE A 110 36.02 0.68 11.43
CA ILE A 110 37.31 0.13 10.95
C ILE A 110 38.14 -0.36 12.13
N ALA A 111 38.28 0.44 13.19
CA ALA A 111 39.05 0.08 14.37
C ALA A 111 38.45 -1.14 15.07
N ALA A 112 37.12 -1.18 15.23
CA ALA A 112 36.42 -2.31 15.84
C ALA A 112 36.56 -3.61 15.03
N LEU A 113 36.41 -3.56 13.71
CA LEU A 113 36.61 -4.74 12.86
C LEU A 113 38.07 -5.22 12.88
N ARG A 114 39.03 -4.29 12.90
CA ARG A 114 40.45 -4.64 13.00
C ARG A 114 40.78 -5.36 14.29
N ALA A 115 40.35 -4.82 15.43
CA ALA A 115 40.57 -5.44 16.74
C ALA A 115 39.87 -6.80 16.84
N ALA A 116 38.64 -6.90 16.32
CA ALA A 116 37.87 -8.15 16.32
C ALA A 116 38.52 -9.24 15.46
N GLU A 117 39.11 -8.90 14.32
CA GLU A 117 39.76 -9.85 13.40
C GLU A 117 41.17 -10.25 13.84
N LEU A 118 41.96 -9.32 14.40
CA LEU A 118 43.37 -9.57 14.76
C LEU A 118 43.53 -10.04 16.20
N ASP A 119 42.80 -9.42 17.12
CA ASP A 119 43.00 -9.58 18.57
C ASP A 119 41.85 -10.36 19.23
N HIS A 120 40.82 -10.75 18.45
CA HIS A 120 39.58 -11.34 18.93
C HIS A 120 38.86 -10.49 20.00
N ASP A 121 39.08 -9.18 20.00
CA ASP A 121 38.40 -8.22 20.87
C ASP A 121 37.13 -7.70 20.19
N TYR A 122 35.98 -8.16 20.66
CA TYR A 122 34.66 -7.76 20.16
C TYR A 122 34.06 -6.55 20.90
N GLY A 123 34.76 -6.02 21.91
CA GLY A 123 34.27 -4.91 22.75
C GLY A 123 33.95 -3.66 21.94
N GLY A 124 34.78 -3.34 20.94
CA GLY A 124 34.56 -2.20 20.04
C GLY A 124 33.29 -2.34 19.19
N LEU A 125 32.97 -3.56 18.72
CA LEU A 125 31.76 -3.83 17.95
C LEU A 125 30.51 -3.66 18.81
N HIS A 126 30.53 -4.23 20.03
CA HIS A 126 29.43 -4.10 20.99
C HIS A 126 29.21 -2.65 21.41
N ALA A 127 30.27 -1.92 21.76
CA ALA A 127 30.18 -0.52 22.18
C ALA A 127 29.62 0.38 21.06
N LEU A 128 30.00 0.12 19.81
CA LEU A 128 29.44 0.85 18.67
C LEU A 128 27.97 0.48 18.43
N ALA A 129 27.60 -0.80 18.58
CA ALA A 129 26.21 -1.24 18.48
C ALA A 129 25.33 -0.57 19.54
N ASP A 130 25.78 -0.51 20.79
CA ASP A 130 25.08 0.13 21.91
C ASP A 130 24.88 1.64 21.67
N ARG A 131 25.89 2.31 21.13
CA ARG A 131 25.80 3.74 20.78
C ARG A 131 24.80 4.02 19.66
N LEU A 132 24.62 3.06 18.75
CA LEU A 132 23.71 3.17 17.60
C LEU A 132 22.29 2.68 17.90
N ALA A 133 22.11 1.97 19.01
CA ALA A 133 20.84 1.37 19.40
C ALA A 133 19.74 2.43 19.52
N LEU A 134 18.57 2.08 19.01
CA LEU A 134 17.35 2.88 19.12
C LEU A 134 16.41 2.24 20.14
N PRO A 135 15.66 3.01 20.94
CA PRO A 135 14.72 2.48 21.94
C PRO A 135 13.42 2.00 21.27
N VAL A 136 13.54 1.12 20.28
CA VAL A 136 12.41 0.66 19.46
C VAL A 136 11.39 -0.11 20.29
N ASP A 137 11.84 -0.86 21.29
CA ASP A 137 10.96 -1.61 22.16
C ASP A 137 10.11 -0.68 23.03
N ASP A 138 10.67 0.45 23.49
CA ASP A 138 9.92 1.46 24.23
C ASP A 138 8.92 2.19 23.32
N TRP A 139 9.33 2.54 22.10
CA TRP A 139 8.43 3.14 21.09
C TRP A 139 7.30 2.20 20.63
N LEU A 140 7.48 0.89 20.74
CA LEU A 140 6.51 -0.11 20.34
C LEU A 140 5.81 -0.84 21.48
N ALA A 141 6.15 -0.55 22.74
CA ALA A 141 5.45 -1.02 23.95
C ALA A 141 3.90 -0.92 23.86
N PRO A 142 3.15 -1.72 24.63
CA PRO A 142 1.68 -1.69 24.61
C PRO A 142 1.09 -0.32 24.93
N GLY A 143 -0.17 -0.12 24.53
CA GLY A 143 -0.94 1.10 24.81
C GLY A 143 -0.81 2.17 23.73
N GLU A 144 -1.79 3.08 23.71
CA GLU A 144 -1.72 4.29 22.90
C GLU A 144 -0.87 5.35 23.59
N ARG A 145 0.00 6.01 22.81
CA ARG A 145 0.80 7.15 23.31
C ARG A 145 1.20 8.09 22.19
N GLU A 146 1.55 9.30 22.60
CA GLU A 146 2.18 10.30 21.77
C GLU A 146 3.70 10.25 21.97
N LEU A 147 4.44 10.12 20.87
CA LEU A 147 5.89 10.32 20.84
C LEU A 147 6.14 11.72 20.29
N VAL A 148 6.93 12.53 20.98
CA VAL A 148 7.16 13.95 20.67
C VAL A 148 8.53 14.14 20.02
N ARG A 149 8.56 14.89 18.92
CA ARG A 149 9.80 15.21 18.22
C ARG A 149 10.67 16.15 19.07
N GLY A 150 11.96 15.85 19.16
CA GLY A 150 12.94 16.53 20.01
C GLY A 150 12.98 16.01 21.45
N VAL A 151 12.07 15.10 21.82
CA VAL A 151 12.07 14.40 23.12
C VAL A 151 12.29 12.91 22.88
N ASP A 152 11.40 12.27 22.13
CA ASP A 152 11.42 10.82 21.91
C ASP A 152 12.15 10.44 20.61
N PHE A 153 12.14 11.33 19.62
CA PHE A 153 12.79 11.13 18.31
C PHE A 153 13.13 12.47 17.65
N ASP A 154 14.06 12.49 16.71
CA ASP A 154 14.59 13.72 16.08
C ASP A 154 14.15 13.90 14.64
N THR A 155 13.82 12.81 13.96
CA THR A 155 13.58 12.76 12.51
C THR A 155 12.21 13.33 12.15
N GLN A 156 11.91 13.44 10.86
CA GLN A 156 10.58 13.93 10.45
C GLN A 156 9.50 12.94 10.88
N PRO A 157 8.37 13.39 11.49
CA PRO A 157 7.35 12.48 12.03
C PRO A 157 6.83 11.45 11.02
N GLY A 158 6.72 11.83 9.75
CA GLY A 158 6.30 10.93 8.68
C GLY A 158 7.29 9.78 8.41
N ASP A 159 8.59 10.05 8.47
CA ASP A 159 9.64 9.05 8.23
C ASP A 159 9.86 8.18 9.47
N PHE A 160 9.82 8.78 10.66
CA PHE A 160 9.80 8.06 11.93
C PHE A 160 8.65 7.05 11.99
N LEU A 161 7.43 7.47 11.62
CA LEU A 161 6.28 6.57 11.58
C LEU A 161 6.43 5.43 10.56
N LYS A 162 7.07 5.67 9.40
CA LYS A 162 7.36 4.60 8.44
C LYS A 162 8.35 3.59 9.02
N PHE A 163 9.42 4.07 9.64
CA PHE A 163 10.40 3.24 10.35
C PHE A 163 9.73 2.37 11.42
N LEU A 164 8.92 2.98 12.30
CA LEU A 164 8.20 2.26 13.35
C LEU A 164 7.23 1.22 12.79
N ARG A 165 6.53 1.50 11.69
CA ARG A 165 5.67 0.51 11.01
C ARG A 165 6.47 -0.69 10.49
N GLY A 166 7.67 -0.45 9.94
CA GLY A 166 8.59 -1.50 9.55
C GLY A 166 8.98 -2.37 10.73
N LYS A 167 9.40 -1.75 11.83
CA LYS A 167 9.82 -2.41 13.07
C LYS A 167 8.70 -3.15 13.81
N ALA A 168 7.48 -2.64 13.75
CA ALA A 168 6.31 -3.33 14.24
C ALA A 168 6.05 -4.60 13.43
N LYS A 169 6.09 -4.50 12.10
CA LYS A 169 5.86 -5.64 11.20
C LYS A 169 6.86 -6.77 11.42
N THR A 170 8.15 -6.48 11.61
CA THR A 170 9.17 -7.50 11.90
C THR A 170 8.96 -8.20 13.24
N ARG A 171 8.31 -7.53 14.21
CA ARG A 171 7.88 -8.10 15.49
C ARG A 171 6.50 -8.79 15.43
N GLY A 172 5.90 -8.89 14.24
CA GLY A 172 4.53 -9.43 14.07
C GLY A 172 3.42 -8.47 14.51
N LEU A 173 3.75 -7.23 14.87
CA LEU A 173 2.78 -6.23 15.31
C LEU A 173 2.20 -5.45 14.12
N ARG A 174 0.97 -4.98 14.28
CA ARG A 174 0.37 -3.95 13.45
C ARG A 174 0.47 -2.62 14.18
N LEU A 175 0.99 -1.57 13.53
CA LEU A 175 1.10 -0.25 14.14
C LEU A 175 0.06 0.72 13.58
N ASN A 176 -0.94 1.07 14.40
CA ASN A 176 -1.90 2.13 14.08
C ASN A 176 -1.33 3.48 14.53
N GLY A 177 -0.47 4.07 13.69
CA GLY A 177 0.14 5.37 14.00
C GLY A 177 -0.30 6.52 13.09
N ARG A 178 -0.23 7.73 13.62
CA ARG A 178 -0.52 9.00 12.95
C ARG A 178 0.60 10.00 13.23
N ALA A 179 1.14 10.59 12.17
CA ALA A 179 2.09 11.69 12.29
C ALA A 179 1.35 13.04 12.33
N THR A 180 1.79 13.94 13.18
CA THR A 180 1.39 15.35 13.26
C THR A 180 2.61 16.24 12.96
N ALA A 181 2.46 17.57 13.03
CA ALA A 181 3.55 18.51 12.76
C ALA A 181 4.75 18.39 13.73
N GLY A 182 4.55 17.81 14.92
CA GLY A 182 5.59 17.69 15.94
C GLY A 182 5.59 16.38 16.72
N SER A 183 4.69 15.44 16.42
CA SER A 183 4.57 14.20 17.18
C SER A 183 4.11 13.04 16.30
N VAL A 184 4.22 11.83 16.83
CA VAL A 184 3.65 10.61 16.27
C VAL A 184 2.83 9.92 17.35
N TRP A 185 1.52 9.82 17.13
CA TRP A 185 0.66 8.97 17.92
C TRP A 185 0.83 7.53 17.46
N VAL A 186 1.04 6.61 18.38
CA VAL A 186 1.26 5.19 18.10
C VAL A 186 0.32 4.33 18.94
N ARG A 187 -0.27 3.32 18.30
CA ARG A 187 -0.98 2.23 18.99
C ARG A 187 -0.57 0.89 18.37
N PRO A 188 0.47 0.24 18.91
CA PRO A 188 0.89 -1.09 18.51
C PRO A 188 -0.17 -2.11 18.94
N VAL A 189 -0.62 -2.95 18.01
CA VAL A 189 -1.64 -3.97 18.27
C VAL A 189 -1.23 -5.31 17.67
N LEU A 190 -1.57 -6.39 18.38
CA LEU A 190 -1.49 -7.74 17.84
C LEU A 190 -2.57 -7.94 16.77
N PRO A 191 -2.22 -8.46 15.58
CA PRO A 191 -3.23 -8.87 14.61
C PRO A 191 -4.17 -9.93 15.22
N PRO A 192 -5.51 -9.85 14.99
CA PRO A 192 -6.48 -10.76 15.63
C PRO A 192 -6.18 -12.25 15.43
N ILE A 193 -5.76 -12.64 14.23
CA ILE A 193 -5.38 -14.03 13.92
C ILE A 193 -4.14 -14.47 14.73
N GLN A 194 -3.13 -13.60 14.85
CA GLN A 194 -1.94 -13.94 15.63
C GLN A 194 -2.26 -14.02 17.12
N ARG A 195 -3.13 -13.14 17.62
CA ARG A 195 -3.64 -13.20 18.99
C ARG A 195 -4.35 -14.54 19.24
N LEU A 196 -5.28 -14.94 18.36
CA LEU A 196 -6.01 -16.19 18.48
C LEU A 196 -5.10 -17.42 18.43
N ILE A 197 -4.17 -17.49 17.46
CA ILE A 197 -3.22 -18.62 17.34
C ILE A 197 -2.39 -18.78 18.62
N ARG A 198 -1.94 -17.66 19.20
CA ARG A 198 -1.08 -17.65 20.39
C ARG A 198 -1.84 -17.96 21.68
N GLU A 199 -3.09 -17.49 21.78
CA GLU A 199 -3.99 -17.85 22.88
C GLU A 199 -4.38 -19.33 22.83
N THR A 200 -4.49 -19.91 21.63
CA THR A 200 -4.89 -21.32 21.42
C THR A 200 -3.72 -22.30 21.58
N HIS A 201 -2.49 -21.87 21.31
CA HIS A 201 -1.27 -22.71 21.36
C HIS A 201 -0.12 -22.06 22.15
N PRO A 202 -0.30 -21.74 23.44
CA PRO A 202 0.73 -21.07 24.24
C PRO A 202 2.04 -21.88 24.33
N GLU A 203 1.95 -23.21 24.28
CA GLU A 203 3.08 -24.15 24.29
C GLU A 203 3.96 -24.09 23.02
N GLN A 204 3.44 -23.58 21.90
CA GLN A 204 4.20 -23.38 20.66
C GLN A 204 4.97 -22.05 20.67
N TYR A 205 4.70 -21.17 21.64
CA TYR A 205 5.35 -19.87 21.81
C TYR A 205 5.87 -19.67 23.26
N PRO A 206 6.69 -20.59 23.79
CA PRO A 206 7.19 -20.50 25.17
C PRO A 206 8.10 -19.26 25.34
N GLY A 207 7.87 -18.50 26.42
CA GLY A 207 8.56 -17.22 26.68
C GLY A 207 7.80 -15.98 26.20
N TRP A 208 6.70 -16.14 25.46
CA TRP A 208 5.80 -15.06 25.06
C TRP A 208 4.70 -14.82 26.10
N VAL A 209 5.08 -14.58 27.36
CA VAL A 209 4.24 -13.82 28.29
C VAL A 209 4.31 -12.36 27.84
N ASP A 210 3.72 -12.08 26.69
CA ASP A 210 3.88 -10.84 25.96
C ASP A 210 3.20 -9.70 26.73
N ARG A 211 3.85 -8.54 26.90
CA ARG A 211 3.32 -7.36 27.63
C ARG A 211 1.94 -6.86 27.10
N TRP A 212 1.45 -7.43 26.00
CA TRP A 212 0.20 -7.11 25.29
C TRP A 212 -0.93 -8.09 25.64
N THR A 213 -0.61 -9.30 26.12
CA THR A 213 -1.59 -10.31 26.55
C THR A 213 -2.06 -9.96 27.96
N GLY A 214 -3.31 -9.53 28.11
CA GLY A 214 -3.87 -9.09 29.39
C GLY A 214 -3.62 -7.61 29.74
N TYR A 215 -3.01 -6.83 28.84
CA TYR A 215 -2.95 -5.37 29.01
C TYR A 215 -4.36 -4.78 28.96
N ALA A 216 -4.79 -4.21 30.09
CA ALA A 216 -5.95 -3.34 30.17
C ALA A 216 -5.46 -1.89 30.02
N GLU A 217 -6.09 -1.15 29.10
CA GLU A 217 -5.80 0.26 28.91
C GLU A 217 -6.24 1.02 30.19
N PRO A 218 -5.34 1.77 30.86
CA PRO A 218 -5.69 2.55 32.04
C PRO A 218 -6.80 3.55 31.73
N GLU A 219 -7.71 3.81 32.69
CA GLU A 219 -8.83 4.76 32.50
C GLU A 219 -8.35 6.19 32.22
N ASP A 220 -7.13 6.53 32.66
CA ASP A 220 -6.46 7.82 32.51
C ASP A 220 -5.47 7.88 31.33
N ALA A 221 -5.46 6.85 30.47
CA ALA A 221 -4.56 6.82 29.31
C ALA A 221 -4.83 8.02 28.39
N PRO A 222 -3.77 8.72 27.90
CA PRO A 222 -3.94 9.88 27.05
C PRO A 222 -4.69 9.49 25.77
N LEU A 223 -5.92 9.98 25.65
CA LEU A 223 -6.75 9.76 24.48
C LEU A 223 -6.27 10.67 23.36
N ARG A 224 -6.04 10.07 22.19
CA ARG A 224 -5.80 10.82 20.96
C ARG A 224 -6.93 11.84 20.77
N PRO A 225 -6.64 13.13 20.52
CA PRO A 225 -7.67 14.11 20.21
C PRO A 225 -8.57 13.60 19.07
N TRP A 226 -9.88 13.60 19.31
CA TRP A 226 -10.87 13.12 18.35
C TRP A 226 -10.85 14.02 17.12
N VAL A 227 -10.51 13.44 15.95
CA VAL A 227 -10.54 14.14 14.66
C VAL A 227 -11.33 13.27 13.70
N GLY A 228 -12.66 13.21 13.92
CA GLY A 228 -13.66 12.58 13.04
C GLY A 228 -13.25 11.23 12.44
N GLY A 229 -13.57 10.12 13.11
CA GLY A 229 -13.39 8.81 12.48
C GLY A 229 -13.68 7.60 13.36
N ARG A 230 -14.83 6.98 13.06
CA ARG A 230 -15.34 5.65 13.45
C ARG A 230 -15.95 5.51 14.85
N ASP A 231 -17.28 5.40 14.83
CA ASP A 231 -18.10 4.67 15.78
C ASP A 231 -17.52 3.25 15.98
N GLN A 232 -17.18 2.91 17.23
CA GLN A 232 -16.62 1.60 17.59
C GLN A 232 -17.68 0.55 17.96
N ASP A 233 -18.99 0.84 17.85
CA ASP A 233 -20.03 -0.04 18.41
C ASP A 233 -20.71 -1.02 17.44
N LEU A 234 -20.30 -1.13 16.17
CA LEU A 234 -21.03 -1.97 15.20
C LEU A 234 -20.65 -3.47 15.19
N SER A 235 -19.84 -3.96 16.15
CA SER A 235 -19.30 -5.33 16.11
C SER A 235 -19.96 -6.32 17.08
N TYR A 236 -20.89 -5.87 17.91
CA TYR A 236 -21.54 -6.75 18.88
C TYR A 236 -22.54 -7.67 18.16
N GLY A 237 -22.18 -8.95 17.97
CA GLY A 237 -23.07 -10.01 17.44
C GLY A 237 -22.80 -10.50 16.02
N SER A 238 -21.74 -10.07 15.34
CA SER A 238 -21.44 -10.56 13.98
C SER A 238 -20.87 -11.99 14.00
N LYS A 239 -21.47 -12.91 13.23
CA LYS A 239 -20.97 -14.29 13.06
C LYS A 239 -19.71 -14.32 12.15
N PRO A 240 -18.71 -15.17 12.41
CA PRO A 240 -17.53 -15.31 11.55
C PRO A 240 -17.90 -15.81 10.15
N VAL A 241 -17.30 -15.20 9.11
CA VAL A 241 -17.47 -15.61 7.71
C VAL A 241 -16.57 -16.83 7.43
N GLN A 242 -17.16 -17.88 6.86
CA GLN A 242 -16.40 -19.00 6.28
C GLN A 242 -15.93 -18.61 4.88
N PHE A 243 -14.63 -18.77 4.62
CA PHE A 243 -14.06 -18.58 3.29
C PHE A 243 -14.01 -19.92 2.56
N GLN A 244 -14.62 -19.98 1.38
CA GLN A 244 -14.39 -21.06 0.41
C GLN A 244 -13.33 -20.58 -0.58
N GLU A 245 -12.32 -21.41 -0.83
CA GLU A 245 -11.39 -21.18 -1.93
C GLU A 245 -12.13 -21.37 -3.27
N ALA A 246 -12.28 -20.27 -4.00
CA ALA A 246 -12.69 -20.31 -5.39
C ALA A 246 -11.50 -20.77 -6.24
N GLN A 247 -11.63 -21.90 -6.93
CA GLN A 247 -10.67 -22.31 -7.95
C GLN A 247 -10.63 -21.23 -9.05
N MET A 248 -9.49 -20.56 -9.20
CA MET A 248 -9.30 -19.62 -10.29
C MET A 248 -9.16 -20.40 -11.61
N PRO A 249 -10.00 -20.15 -12.63
CA PRO A 249 -9.86 -20.79 -13.92
C PRO A 249 -8.50 -20.44 -14.54
N SER A 250 -7.74 -21.46 -14.89
CA SER A 250 -6.48 -21.36 -15.62
C SER A 250 -6.76 -21.04 -17.09
N GLY A 251 -6.99 -19.77 -17.40
CA GLY A 251 -7.10 -19.24 -18.76
C GLY A 251 -6.49 -17.84 -18.83
N GLY A 252 -5.74 -17.52 -19.88
CA GLY A 252 -4.87 -16.33 -19.97
C GLY A 252 -5.52 -14.93 -19.94
N ALA A 253 -6.85 -14.83 -19.75
CA ALA A 253 -7.56 -13.56 -19.66
C ALA A 253 -8.49 -13.55 -18.43
N CYS A 254 -8.35 -12.52 -17.59
CA CYS A 254 -9.26 -12.29 -16.47
C CYS A 254 -10.60 -11.73 -16.98
N PRO A 255 -11.75 -12.16 -16.44
CA PRO A 255 -13.06 -11.53 -16.70
C PRO A 255 -13.09 -10.02 -16.39
N CYS A 256 -12.21 -9.55 -15.52
CA CYS A 256 -12.01 -8.14 -15.20
C CYS A 256 -11.32 -7.32 -16.31
N GLY A 257 -10.95 -7.94 -17.43
CA GLY A 257 -10.31 -7.30 -18.58
C GLY A 257 -8.80 -7.08 -18.46
N MET A 258 -8.18 -7.47 -17.35
CA MET A 258 -6.71 -7.48 -17.23
C MET A 258 -6.11 -8.80 -17.73
N ARG A 259 -4.96 -8.72 -18.42
CA ARG A 259 -4.20 -9.92 -18.80
C ARG A 259 -3.47 -10.48 -17.58
N LEU A 260 -3.54 -11.80 -17.40
CA LEU A 260 -2.79 -12.51 -16.37
C LEU A 260 -1.31 -12.56 -16.78
N GLY A 261 -0.55 -11.55 -16.37
CA GLY A 261 0.90 -11.53 -16.50
C GLY A 261 1.44 -10.45 -17.42
N GLU A 262 1.68 -9.26 -16.86
CA GLU A 262 2.85 -8.48 -17.26
C GLU A 262 3.99 -8.79 -16.26
N PRO A 263 5.19 -9.19 -16.71
CA PRO A 263 6.28 -9.67 -15.86
C PRO A 263 6.74 -8.70 -14.76
N TRP A 264 6.35 -7.44 -14.86
CA TRP A 264 6.85 -6.33 -14.06
C TRP A 264 5.98 -6.02 -12.82
N ASP A 265 4.72 -6.49 -12.76
CA ASP A 265 3.72 -6.01 -11.80
C ASP A 265 3.45 -6.94 -10.59
N ARG A 266 4.11 -8.11 -10.49
CA ARG A 266 3.93 -9.09 -9.39
C ARG A 266 2.45 -9.38 -9.02
N GLY A 267 1.51 -9.18 -9.94
CA GLY A 267 0.07 -9.41 -9.74
C GLY A 267 -0.67 -8.41 -8.84
N LYS A 268 -0.04 -7.37 -8.28
CA LYS A 268 -0.69 -6.50 -7.29
C LYS A 268 -1.72 -5.55 -7.90
N GLU A 269 -1.43 -4.93 -9.04
CA GLU A 269 -2.42 -4.07 -9.69
C GLU A 269 -3.58 -4.91 -10.22
N HIS A 270 -3.29 -6.10 -10.76
CA HIS A 270 -4.33 -7.03 -11.15
C HIS A 270 -5.23 -7.44 -9.98
N THR A 271 -4.69 -7.84 -8.82
CA THR A 271 -5.51 -8.18 -7.65
C THR A 271 -6.33 -6.99 -7.17
N SER A 272 -5.76 -5.78 -7.15
CA SER A 272 -6.47 -4.57 -6.73
C SER A 272 -7.59 -4.19 -7.70
N HIS A 273 -7.34 -4.30 -9.00
CA HIS A 273 -8.34 -4.08 -10.05
C HIS A 273 -9.44 -5.12 -9.98
N HIS A 274 -9.08 -6.39 -9.85
CA HIS A 274 -10.02 -7.51 -9.75
C HIS A 274 -10.94 -7.34 -8.54
N ALA A 275 -10.40 -6.95 -7.37
CA ALA A 275 -11.21 -6.65 -6.20
C ALA A 275 -12.17 -5.47 -6.45
N SER A 276 -11.72 -4.43 -7.16
CA SER A 276 -12.55 -3.27 -7.51
C SER A 276 -13.65 -3.62 -8.52
N TRP A 277 -13.35 -4.47 -9.50
CA TRP A 277 -14.30 -5.00 -10.47
C TRP A 277 -15.34 -5.91 -9.80
N ALA A 278 -14.90 -6.79 -8.90
CA ALA A 278 -15.78 -7.75 -8.24
C ALA A 278 -16.69 -7.10 -7.19
N PHE A 279 -16.15 -6.21 -6.35
CA PHE A 279 -16.85 -5.70 -5.16
C PHE A 279 -17.15 -4.20 -5.19
N GLY A 280 -16.61 -3.45 -6.17
CA GLY A 280 -16.73 -2.01 -6.25
C GLY A 280 -15.51 -1.27 -5.67
N VAL A 281 -15.51 0.06 -5.81
CA VAL A 281 -14.38 0.91 -5.37
C VAL A 281 -14.61 1.43 -3.96
N PRO A 282 -13.64 1.32 -3.03
CA PRO A 282 -13.78 1.89 -1.69
C PRO A 282 -14.05 3.40 -1.74
N VAL A 283 -15.06 3.85 -1.00
CA VAL A 283 -15.37 5.28 -0.87
C VAL A 283 -14.24 5.98 -0.09
N PRO A 284 -13.63 7.06 -0.63
CA PRO A 284 -12.66 7.87 0.09
C PRO A 284 -13.22 8.39 1.43
N LYS A 285 -12.45 8.27 2.51
CA LYS A 285 -12.88 8.67 3.87
C LYS A 285 -13.18 10.16 4.03
N ASN A 286 -12.65 10.99 3.14
CA ASN A 286 -12.81 12.43 3.14
C ASN A 286 -14.02 12.90 2.30
N LEU A 287 -14.84 11.97 1.79
CA LEU A 287 -16.09 12.28 1.12
C LEU A 287 -17.26 12.03 2.07
N GLU A 288 -18.01 13.09 2.37
CA GLU A 288 -19.27 13.00 3.08
C GLU A 288 -20.35 12.47 2.14
N TRP A 289 -21.04 11.40 2.55
CA TRP A 289 -21.95 10.65 1.70
C TRP A 289 -23.29 10.51 2.41
N TRP A 290 -24.29 11.27 1.96
CA TRP A 290 -25.54 11.51 2.70
C TRP A 290 -26.71 10.59 2.31
N SER A 291 -26.58 9.84 1.21
CA SER A 291 -27.64 9.00 0.61
C SER A 291 -27.05 7.74 -0.04
N ASP A 292 -27.83 6.76 -0.46
CA ASP A 292 -27.26 5.57 -1.13
C ASP A 292 -26.69 5.88 -2.52
N CYS A 293 -27.14 6.96 -3.17
CA CYS A 293 -26.66 7.40 -4.48
C CYS A 293 -26.18 8.86 -4.46
N ALA A 294 -25.02 9.12 -5.06
CA ALA A 294 -24.47 10.46 -5.26
C ALA A 294 -24.49 10.84 -6.74
N VAL A 295 -24.90 12.08 -7.03
CA VAL A 295 -24.83 12.68 -8.37
C VAL A 295 -23.59 13.57 -8.43
N VAL A 296 -22.69 13.26 -9.35
CA VAL A 296 -21.43 13.97 -9.56
C VAL A 296 -21.52 14.75 -10.86
N THR A 297 -21.57 16.07 -10.75
CA THR A 297 -21.54 16.97 -11.90
C THR A 297 -20.10 17.34 -12.27
N THR A 298 -19.90 17.91 -13.46
CA THR A 298 -18.61 18.46 -13.91
C THR A 298 -18.08 19.57 -12.99
N GLN A 299 -18.95 20.17 -12.17
CA GLN A 299 -18.61 21.21 -11.19
C GLN A 299 -18.36 20.67 -9.77
N ALA A 300 -18.54 19.37 -9.54
CA ALA A 300 -18.35 18.77 -8.23
C ALA A 300 -16.90 18.93 -7.73
N SER A 301 -16.69 18.74 -6.42
CA SER A 301 -15.35 18.81 -5.84
C SER A 301 -14.40 17.81 -6.50
N ILE A 302 -13.09 18.12 -6.48
CA ILE A 302 -12.05 17.27 -7.08
C ILE A 302 -12.07 15.83 -6.54
N ALA A 303 -12.50 15.63 -5.29
CA ALA A 303 -12.60 14.30 -4.70
C ALA A 303 -13.70 13.46 -5.36
N TRP A 304 -14.87 14.06 -5.63
CA TRP A 304 -15.98 13.41 -6.33
C TRP A 304 -15.65 13.12 -7.79
N ARG A 305 -15.06 14.10 -8.50
CA ARG A 305 -14.67 13.95 -9.91
C ARG A 305 -13.59 12.89 -10.11
N ARG A 306 -12.62 12.80 -9.19
CA ARG A 306 -11.61 11.71 -9.19
C ARG A 306 -12.23 10.34 -8.88
N LEU A 307 -13.27 10.27 -8.04
CA LEU A 307 -13.98 9.02 -7.77
C LEU A 307 -14.77 8.55 -8.98
N ALA A 308 -15.52 9.45 -9.64
CA ALA A 308 -16.23 9.15 -10.89
C ALA A 308 -15.25 8.67 -11.98
N TYR A 309 -14.10 9.33 -12.12
CA TYR A 309 -13.05 8.90 -13.05
C TYR A 309 -12.51 7.50 -12.74
N ARG A 310 -12.27 7.16 -11.47
CA ARG A 310 -11.86 5.80 -11.07
C ARG A 310 -12.92 4.77 -11.45
N MET A 311 -14.19 5.08 -11.22
CA MET A 311 -15.30 4.21 -11.60
C MET A 311 -15.39 4.03 -13.11
N ALA A 312 -15.22 5.10 -13.90
CA ALA A 312 -15.24 5.03 -15.37
C ALA A 312 -14.15 4.14 -15.96
N ARG A 313 -13.01 3.97 -15.27
CA ARG A 313 -11.90 3.12 -15.73
C ARG A 313 -12.16 1.63 -15.63
N ILE A 314 -12.97 1.19 -14.68
CA ILE A 314 -13.26 -0.25 -14.48
C ILE A 314 -13.97 -0.86 -15.70
N PRO A 315 -15.13 -0.34 -16.15
CA PRO A 315 -15.80 -0.87 -17.31
C PRO A 315 -14.95 -0.71 -18.58
N ARG A 316 -14.07 0.30 -18.65
CA ARG A 316 -13.17 0.51 -19.80
C ARG A 316 -12.19 -0.63 -19.96
N GLN A 317 -11.63 -1.08 -18.85
CA GLN A 317 -10.72 -2.22 -18.83
C GLN A 317 -11.48 -3.53 -19.10
N GLU A 318 -12.66 -3.72 -18.49
CA GLU A 318 -13.51 -4.90 -18.69
C GLU A 318 -14.01 -5.03 -20.15
N GLY A 319 -14.51 -3.95 -20.74
CA GLY A 319 -15.09 -3.93 -22.08
C GLY A 319 -14.09 -3.65 -23.21
N HIS A 320 -12.82 -3.42 -22.89
CA HIS A 320 -11.73 -3.15 -23.83
C HIS A 320 -11.98 -1.99 -24.82
N TYR A 321 -12.80 -1.00 -24.45
CA TYR A 321 -13.00 0.19 -25.28
C TYR A 321 -11.98 1.28 -24.94
N ASP A 322 -11.70 2.14 -25.91
CA ASP A 322 -10.63 3.15 -25.84
C ASP A 322 -11.10 4.52 -25.31
N PHE A 323 -12.40 4.79 -25.27
CA PHE A 323 -12.99 6.03 -24.76
C PHE A 323 -13.24 6.01 -23.24
N SER A 324 -13.28 7.19 -22.61
CA SER A 324 -13.65 7.35 -21.19
C SER A 324 -15.06 7.90 -21.08
N SER A 325 -15.93 7.25 -20.32
CA SER A 325 -17.28 7.77 -20.03
C SER A 325 -17.26 8.96 -19.06
N TRP A 326 -16.10 9.30 -18.50
CA TRP A 326 -15.88 10.49 -17.68
C TRP A 326 -14.46 11.03 -17.89
N SER A 327 -14.34 12.27 -18.39
CA SER A 327 -13.05 12.96 -18.59
C SER A 327 -12.89 14.20 -17.71
N HIS A 328 -13.95 14.64 -17.02
CA HIS A 328 -14.00 15.88 -16.25
C HIS A 328 -13.30 15.74 -14.88
N VAL A 329 -11.97 15.64 -14.87
CA VAL A 329 -11.17 15.43 -13.64
C VAL A 329 -10.54 16.71 -13.12
N ASP A 330 -10.19 17.64 -14.01
CA ASP A 330 -9.27 18.75 -13.70
C ASP A 330 -9.95 19.95 -13.06
N GLU A 331 -10.14 21.08 -13.74
CA GLU A 331 -10.88 22.21 -13.15
C GLU A 331 -12.40 22.00 -13.26
N PRO A 332 -13.21 22.52 -12.32
CA PRO A 332 -14.66 22.53 -12.46
C PRO A 332 -15.07 23.27 -13.73
N GLU A 333 -15.93 22.69 -14.54
CA GLU A 333 -16.40 23.31 -15.79
C GLU A 333 -17.91 23.21 -15.94
N VAL A 334 -18.51 24.19 -16.61
CA VAL A 334 -19.94 24.15 -16.99
C VAL A 334 -20.04 23.27 -18.23
N SER A 335 -20.80 22.18 -18.14
CA SER A 335 -21.11 21.35 -19.32
C SER A 335 -22.42 21.85 -19.96
N SER A 336 -22.41 22.06 -21.27
CA SER A 336 -23.57 22.52 -22.04
C SER A 336 -24.64 21.43 -22.23
N ASP A 337 -24.24 20.18 -22.06
CA ASP A 337 -25.04 18.96 -22.21
C ASP A 337 -25.44 18.33 -20.86
N ASN A 338 -25.27 19.06 -19.74
CA ASN A 338 -25.65 18.59 -18.40
C ASN A 338 -25.03 17.23 -18.01
N MET A 339 -23.74 17.06 -18.30
CA MET A 339 -22.97 15.84 -18.05
C MET A 339 -22.86 15.54 -16.54
N ARG A 340 -23.22 14.30 -16.17
CA ARG A 340 -23.31 13.86 -14.79
C ARG A 340 -23.05 12.36 -14.64
N ALA A 341 -22.50 11.99 -13.48
CA ALA A 341 -22.26 10.60 -13.10
C ALA A 341 -23.00 10.24 -11.81
N TYR A 342 -23.67 9.09 -11.79
CA TYR A 342 -24.38 8.55 -10.65
C TYR A 342 -23.57 7.42 -10.04
N LEU A 343 -23.27 7.55 -8.76
CA LEU A 343 -22.50 6.57 -7.98
C LEU A 343 -23.42 5.94 -6.94
N LEU A 344 -23.67 4.63 -7.03
CA LEU A 344 -24.44 3.90 -6.02
C LEU A 344 -23.51 3.18 -5.04
N LYS A 345 -23.74 3.35 -3.75
CA LYS A 345 -22.90 2.82 -2.67
C LYS A 345 -23.61 1.70 -1.90
N ALA A 346 -22.84 0.70 -1.48
CA ALA A 346 -23.20 -0.25 -0.44
C ALA A 346 -21.96 -0.68 0.35
N ASN A 347 -22.09 -0.92 1.65
CA ASN A 347 -21.02 -1.46 2.50
C ASN A 347 -19.68 -0.68 2.47
N GLY A 348 -19.73 0.64 2.18
CA GLY A 348 -18.53 1.47 2.07
C GLY A 348 -17.83 1.44 0.70
N TYR A 349 -18.43 0.79 -0.30
CA TYR A 349 -17.94 0.70 -1.67
C TYR A 349 -18.94 1.31 -2.65
N VAL A 350 -18.46 1.92 -3.73
CA VAL A 350 -19.27 2.27 -4.89
C VAL A 350 -19.43 1.01 -5.74
N ILE A 351 -20.66 0.48 -5.78
CA ILE A 351 -21.02 -0.80 -6.40
C ILE A 351 -21.69 -0.64 -7.77
N GLY A 352 -22.11 0.58 -8.10
CA GLY A 352 -22.77 0.91 -9.36
C GLY A 352 -22.34 2.29 -9.86
N TYR A 353 -22.21 2.41 -11.18
CA TYR A 353 -21.80 3.62 -11.88
C TYR A 353 -22.67 3.82 -13.12
N LEU A 354 -23.18 5.03 -13.32
CA LEU A 354 -23.85 5.43 -14.55
C LEU A 354 -23.36 6.81 -14.96
N ALA A 355 -22.99 7.01 -16.22
CA ALA A 355 -22.70 8.32 -16.80
C ALA A 355 -23.76 8.70 -17.82
N ALA A 356 -24.22 9.95 -17.79
CA ALA A 356 -25.23 10.48 -18.68
C ALA A 356 -25.01 11.95 -19.02
N HIS A 357 -25.49 12.36 -20.19
CA HIS A 357 -25.69 13.75 -20.60
C HIS A 357 -27.05 13.87 -21.27
N ASP A 358 -27.56 15.08 -21.42
CA ASP A 358 -28.81 15.35 -22.12
C ASP A 358 -28.53 15.62 -23.60
N THR A 359 -29.33 15.04 -24.49
CA THR A 359 -29.27 15.30 -25.95
C THR A 359 -30.69 15.38 -26.51
N SER A 360 -30.84 15.90 -27.72
CA SER A 360 -32.10 15.96 -28.46
C SER A 360 -32.21 14.86 -29.52
N ASP A 361 -31.11 14.26 -29.96
CA ASP A 361 -31.13 13.45 -31.18
C ASP A 361 -31.38 11.97 -30.86
N HIS A 362 -32.64 11.52 -31.01
CA HIS A 362 -33.05 10.17 -30.64
C HIS A 362 -33.79 9.44 -31.75
N ARG A 363 -33.72 8.11 -31.74
CA ARG A 363 -34.59 7.21 -32.50
C ARG A 363 -35.13 6.11 -31.62
N SER A 364 -36.35 5.64 -31.88
CA SER A 364 -36.90 4.50 -31.16
C SER A 364 -36.30 3.18 -31.65
N CYS A 365 -36.10 2.23 -30.73
CA CYS A 365 -35.56 0.90 -31.00
C CYS A 365 -36.33 -0.14 -30.18
N ASP A 366 -36.96 -1.10 -30.85
CA ASP A 366 -37.71 -2.21 -30.22
C ASP A 366 -36.82 -3.29 -29.58
N LEU A 367 -35.49 -3.15 -29.69
CA LEU A 367 -34.48 -4.10 -29.20
C LEU A 367 -34.59 -5.51 -29.81
N ILE A 368 -35.27 -5.68 -30.95
CA ILE A 368 -35.33 -6.93 -31.72
C ILE A 368 -34.18 -6.92 -32.73
N ASP A 369 -33.39 -8.00 -32.78
CA ASP A 369 -32.23 -8.07 -33.68
C ASP A 369 -32.67 -7.94 -35.15
N GLY A 370 -32.11 -6.96 -35.86
CA GLY A 370 -32.39 -6.70 -37.27
C GLY A 370 -33.57 -5.78 -37.55
N SER A 371 -34.25 -5.24 -36.53
CA SER A 371 -35.26 -4.20 -36.72
C SER A 371 -34.63 -2.88 -37.20
N ARG A 372 -35.39 -2.10 -37.97
CA ARG A 372 -34.97 -0.74 -38.35
C ARG A 372 -35.27 0.19 -37.17
N TYR A 373 -34.40 1.17 -36.97
CA TYR A 373 -34.71 2.29 -36.07
C TYR A 373 -36.01 2.98 -36.53
N GLY A 374 -36.84 3.34 -35.56
CA GLY A 374 -38.06 4.11 -35.81
C GLY A 374 -37.76 5.58 -36.07
N ASP A 375 -38.82 6.39 -36.02
CA ASP A 375 -38.77 7.82 -36.34
C ASP A 375 -37.82 8.59 -35.42
N GLU A 376 -37.26 9.67 -35.96
CA GLU A 376 -36.46 10.63 -35.22
C GLU A 376 -37.34 11.43 -34.27
N ASP A 377 -36.83 11.69 -33.07
CA ASP A 377 -37.46 12.51 -32.05
C ASP A 377 -36.41 13.48 -31.51
N ASP A 378 -36.78 14.77 -31.43
CA ASP A 378 -35.92 15.91 -31.05
C ASP A 378 -36.10 16.36 -29.59
N THR A 379 -36.92 15.65 -28.80
CA THR A 379 -37.16 16.02 -27.40
C THR A 379 -35.91 15.78 -26.56
N GLN A 380 -35.54 16.76 -25.73
CA GLN A 380 -34.38 16.66 -24.86
C GLN A 380 -34.56 15.57 -23.81
N ARG A 381 -33.68 14.54 -23.81
CA ARG A 381 -33.71 13.43 -22.85
C ARG A 381 -32.34 13.14 -22.24
N PRO A 382 -32.31 12.59 -21.01
CA PRO A 382 -31.10 12.00 -20.48
C PRO A 382 -30.68 10.79 -21.32
N ARG A 383 -29.45 10.79 -21.79
CA ARG A 383 -28.81 9.69 -22.52
C ARG A 383 -27.76 9.02 -21.65
N ILE A 384 -27.93 7.73 -21.40
CA ILE A 384 -26.93 6.86 -20.76
C ILE A 384 -25.78 6.66 -21.74
N ILE A 385 -24.60 7.13 -21.36
CA ILE A 385 -23.32 6.89 -22.07
C ILE A 385 -22.75 5.55 -21.64
N LEU A 386 -22.87 5.26 -20.35
CA LEU A 386 -22.35 4.04 -19.77
C LEU A 386 -23.08 3.69 -18.48
N ILE A 387 -23.37 2.41 -18.30
CA ILE A 387 -23.82 1.86 -17.03
C ILE A 387 -22.99 0.63 -16.68
N TRP A 388 -22.57 0.54 -15.43
CA TRP A 388 -21.76 -0.56 -14.91
C TRP A 388 -22.16 -0.94 -13.49
N VAL A 389 -22.07 -2.22 -13.18
CA VAL A 389 -22.36 -2.81 -11.87
C VAL A 389 -21.25 -3.80 -11.53
N ALA A 390 -20.74 -3.69 -10.29
CA ALA A 390 -19.76 -4.61 -9.73
C ALA A 390 -20.26 -6.05 -9.79
N ASP A 391 -19.37 -6.99 -10.10
CA ASP A 391 -19.76 -8.35 -10.47
C ASP A 391 -20.61 -9.05 -9.40
N ALA A 392 -20.19 -8.94 -8.14
CA ALA A 392 -20.90 -9.52 -6.99
C ALA A 392 -22.29 -8.91 -6.73
N TYR A 393 -22.64 -7.80 -7.39
CA TYR A 393 -23.91 -7.08 -7.24
C TYR A 393 -24.76 -7.11 -8.52
N ARG A 394 -24.30 -7.80 -9.57
CA ARG A 394 -25.08 -7.99 -10.80
C ARG A 394 -26.35 -8.79 -10.52
N ARG A 395 -27.40 -8.51 -11.30
CA ARG A 395 -28.73 -9.14 -11.20
C ARG A 395 -29.47 -8.91 -9.86
N GLN A 396 -28.99 -8.00 -9.01
CA GLN A 396 -29.64 -7.62 -7.75
C GLN A 396 -30.40 -6.28 -7.85
N GLY A 397 -30.78 -5.87 -9.07
CA GLY A 397 -31.53 -4.63 -9.29
C GLY A 397 -30.71 -3.32 -9.25
N VAL A 398 -29.40 -3.38 -9.03
CA VAL A 398 -28.52 -2.19 -8.98
C VAL A 398 -28.57 -1.35 -10.26
N GLY A 399 -28.48 -1.99 -11.42
CA GLY A 399 -28.58 -1.29 -12.72
C GLY A 399 -29.93 -0.61 -12.91
N ALA A 400 -31.02 -1.29 -12.55
CA ALA A 400 -32.36 -0.73 -12.60
C ALA A 400 -32.50 0.49 -11.66
N LYS A 401 -31.95 0.41 -10.45
CA LYS A 401 -31.95 1.50 -9.49
C LYS A 401 -31.20 2.73 -10.01
N LEU A 402 -30.05 2.55 -10.67
CA LEU A 402 -29.31 3.65 -11.28
C LEU A 402 -30.12 4.36 -12.37
N VAL A 403 -30.79 3.61 -13.26
CA VAL A 403 -31.64 4.21 -14.31
C VAL A 403 -32.85 4.92 -13.71
N GLN A 404 -33.46 4.37 -12.65
CA GLN A 404 -34.55 5.03 -11.93
C GLN A 404 -34.11 6.36 -11.30
N VAL A 405 -32.90 6.40 -10.71
CA VAL A 405 -32.34 7.62 -10.14
C VAL A 405 -32.09 8.65 -11.24
N LEU A 406 -31.51 8.25 -12.38
CA LEU A 406 -31.33 9.13 -13.54
C LEU A 406 -32.67 9.72 -14.02
N ALA A 407 -33.68 8.88 -14.22
CA ALA A 407 -35.00 9.33 -14.67
C ALA A 407 -35.65 10.30 -13.67
N SER A 408 -35.56 9.98 -12.37
CA SER A 408 -36.11 10.83 -11.29
C SER A 408 -35.40 12.18 -11.20
N ASP A 409 -34.06 12.18 -11.30
CA ASP A 409 -33.22 13.39 -11.29
C ASP A 409 -33.48 14.27 -12.53
N SER A 410 -33.86 13.64 -13.64
CA SER A 410 -34.19 14.33 -14.91
C SER A 410 -35.68 14.68 -15.05
N GLY A 411 -36.52 14.31 -14.08
CA GLY A 411 -37.96 14.56 -14.12
C GLY A 411 -38.74 13.80 -15.20
N CYS A 412 -38.24 12.66 -15.69
CA CYS A 412 -38.85 11.87 -16.76
C CYS A 412 -39.21 10.44 -16.32
N GLN A 413 -39.90 9.67 -17.18
CA GLN A 413 -40.10 8.25 -16.93
C GLN A 413 -38.86 7.45 -17.32
N VAL A 414 -38.72 6.24 -16.76
CA VAL A 414 -37.62 5.32 -17.13
C VAL A 414 -37.63 4.98 -18.62
N ALA A 415 -38.82 4.90 -19.23
CA ALA A 415 -38.97 4.64 -20.67
C ALA A 415 -38.49 5.81 -21.55
N ASP A 416 -38.36 7.01 -20.99
CA ASP A 416 -37.86 8.20 -21.69
C ASP A 416 -36.34 8.34 -21.61
N VAL A 417 -35.64 7.42 -20.95
CA VAL A 417 -34.17 7.45 -20.90
C VAL A 417 -33.60 6.88 -22.20
N SER A 418 -32.73 7.64 -22.85
CA SER A 418 -32.03 7.23 -24.07
C SER A 418 -30.74 6.47 -23.77
N TRP A 419 -30.30 5.62 -24.70
CA TRP A 419 -29.12 4.77 -24.56
C TRP A 419 -28.13 5.01 -25.70
N SER A 420 -26.86 5.21 -25.37
CA SER A 420 -25.80 5.27 -26.36
C SER A 420 -25.58 3.92 -27.04
N THR A 421 -25.41 3.92 -28.35
CA THR A 421 -24.98 2.72 -29.09
C THR A 421 -23.45 2.63 -29.20
N PRO A 422 -22.86 1.42 -29.26
CA PRO A 422 -23.50 0.10 -29.21
C PRO A 422 -23.91 -0.32 -27.78
N ILE A 423 -25.01 -1.07 -27.67
CA ILE A 423 -25.51 -1.61 -26.40
C ILE A 423 -24.98 -3.04 -26.22
N SER A 424 -24.35 -3.33 -25.08
CA SER A 424 -23.87 -4.67 -24.73
C SER A 424 -25.02 -5.66 -24.48
N ASP A 425 -24.75 -6.96 -24.50
CA ASP A 425 -25.78 -7.97 -24.18
C ASP A 425 -26.39 -7.76 -22.80
N ALA A 426 -25.58 -7.47 -21.79
CA ALA A 426 -26.05 -7.16 -20.44
C ALA A 426 -26.91 -5.88 -20.42
N GLY A 427 -26.51 -4.86 -21.20
CA GLY A 427 -27.27 -3.63 -21.39
C GLY A 427 -28.63 -3.89 -22.04
N ARG A 428 -28.70 -4.73 -23.09
CA ARG A 428 -29.96 -5.14 -23.74
C ARG A 428 -30.90 -5.86 -22.77
N HIS A 429 -30.38 -6.78 -21.94
CA HIS A 429 -31.19 -7.46 -20.93
C HIS A 429 -31.77 -6.48 -19.90
N LEU A 430 -30.95 -5.53 -19.43
CA LEU A 430 -31.41 -4.48 -18.53
C LEU A 430 -32.48 -3.58 -19.20
N ALA A 431 -32.21 -3.12 -20.41
CA ALA A 431 -33.11 -2.25 -21.18
C ALA A 431 -34.48 -2.91 -21.41
N ARG A 432 -34.52 -4.18 -21.86
CA ARG A 432 -35.77 -4.94 -22.02
C ARG A 432 -36.54 -5.11 -20.71
N GLY A 433 -35.83 -5.28 -19.60
CA GLY A 433 -36.45 -5.40 -18.27
C GLY A 433 -37.07 -4.09 -17.78
N LEU A 434 -36.53 -2.94 -18.20
CA LEU A 434 -36.99 -1.61 -17.80
C LEU A 434 -38.06 -1.03 -18.73
N SER A 435 -37.95 -1.30 -20.03
CA SER A 435 -38.88 -0.84 -21.05
C SER A 435 -39.17 -1.95 -22.07
N PRO A 436 -40.17 -2.81 -21.80
CA PRO A 436 -40.49 -3.96 -22.65
C PRO A 436 -40.91 -3.61 -24.08
N ASN A 437 -41.39 -2.38 -24.30
CA ASN A 437 -41.90 -1.91 -25.59
C ASN A 437 -40.82 -1.27 -26.47
N GLY A 438 -39.55 -1.31 -26.04
CA GLY A 438 -38.44 -0.65 -26.72
C GLY A 438 -37.87 0.52 -25.92
N ILE A 439 -36.77 1.08 -26.42
CA ILE A 439 -36.04 2.20 -25.83
C ILE A 439 -35.75 3.28 -26.86
N TRP A 440 -35.30 4.44 -26.39
CA TRP A 440 -34.67 5.45 -27.22
C TRP A 440 -33.17 5.17 -27.35
N VAL A 441 -32.63 5.35 -28.55
CA VAL A 441 -31.19 5.28 -28.81
C VAL A 441 -30.69 6.56 -29.47
N SER A 442 -29.42 6.87 -29.26
CA SER A 442 -28.73 8.04 -29.79
C SER A 442 -27.26 7.72 -30.04
#